data_AF-A0A7J5XG52-F1
#
_entry.id   AF-A0A7J5XG52-F1
#
_cell.length_a   1.000
_cell.length_b   1.000
_cell.length_c   1.000
_cell.angle_alpha   90.00
_cell.angle_beta   90.00
_cell.angle_gamma   90.00
#
_symmetry.space_group_name_H-M   'P 1'
#
loop_
_entity.id
_entity.type
_entity.pdbx_description
1 polymer ?
#
loop_
_entity_poly.entity_id
_entity_poly.type
_entity_poly.pdbx_seq_one_letter_code
_entity_poly.pdbx_strand_id
1 'polypeptide(L)'
;MLQNSSCPSLKHRIRGCTVENADIVSTLHSLTCKMRILNLNIFHTHLLVTTVLNSVGCPCHEKPTKEPSMGLRRRKAARKRRNNQKKKEIKKLCKAEAILSAMTNCYQMLNTILADT
;
A
#
# COMPACT_ATOMS: atom_id res chain seq x y z
N MET A 1 -15.65 -7.58 -6.83
CA MET A 1 -15.24 -8.79 -6.07
C MET A 1 -13.74 -8.99 -6.25
N LEU A 2 -12.97 -8.91 -5.16
CA LEU A 2 -11.55 -9.27 -5.16
C LEU A 2 -11.46 -10.79 -5.38
N GLN A 3 -10.98 -11.22 -6.56
CA GLN A 3 -10.78 -12.63 -6.83
C GLN A 3 -9.77 -13.20 -5.84
N ASN A 4 -10.05 -14.42 -5.34
CA ASN A 4 -9.25 -15.25 -4.43
C ASN A 4 -7.87 -15.64 -5.00
N SER A 5 -7.07 -14.67 -5.46
CA SER A 5 -5.66 -14.90 -5.70
C SER A 5 -4.98 -14.95 -4.33
N SER A 6 -4.65 -16.15 -3.87
CA SER A 6 -3.88 -16.34 -2.63
C SER A 6 -2.63 -15.46 -2.68
N CYS A 7 -2.61 -14.45 -1.81
CA CYS A 7 -1.44 -13.62 -1.65
C CYS A 7 -0.33 -14.49 -1.07
N PRO A 8 0.79 -14.70 -1.78
CA PRO A 8 1.92 -15.36 -1.16
C PRO A 8 2.25 -14.56 0.09
N SER A 9 2.49 -15.25 1.20
CA SER A 9 2.84 -14.71 2.52
C SER A 9 4.14 -13.91 2.46
N LEU A 10 4.07 -12.78 1.77
CA LEU A 10 5.08 -11.76 1.76
C LEU A 10 5.07 -11.25 3.19
N LYS A 11 6.20 -11.43 3.88
CA LYS A 11 6.55 -10.74 5.11
C LYS A 11 6.63 -9.23 4.85
N HIS A 12 5.55 -8.63 4.37
CA HIS A 12 5.36 -7.21 4.31
C HIS A 12 5.18 -6.80 5.75
N ARG A 13 6.28 -6.37 6.38
CA ARG A 13 6.27 -5.66 7.66
C ARG A 13 5.57 -4.31 7.46
N ILE A 14 4.27 -4.35 7.20
CA ILE A 14 3.41 -3.19 7.25
C ILE A 14 3.18 -2.96 8.74
N ARG A 15 3.87 -1.96 9.27
CA ARG A 15 3.63 -1.48 10.63
C ARG A 15 2.22 -0.86 10.64
N GLY A 16 1.29 -1.54 11.27
CA GLY A 16 -0.07 -1.04 11.52
C GLY A 16 -0.14 -0.29 12.85
N CYS A 17 -1.34 0.16 13.22
CA CYS A 17 -1.60 0.73 14.53
C CYS A 17 -1.53 -0.36 15.60
N THR A 18 -0.89 -0.04 16.73
CA THR A 18 -0.78 -0.90 17.92
C THR A 18 -1.22 -0.11 19.14
N VAL A 19 -1.78 -0.79 20.15
CA VAL A 19 -2.38 -0.19 21.36
C VAL A 19 -1.37 0.66 22.17
N GLU A 20 -0.07 0.36 22.07
CA GLU A 20 0.99 0.98 22.87
C GLU A 20 1.49 2.34 22.32
N ASN A 21 0.63 3.33 22.11
CA ASN A 21 1.03 4.71 21.76
C ASN A 21 1.68 4.89 20.38
N ALA A 22 1.16 4.23 19.35
CA ALA A 22 1.47 4.64 17.97
C ALA A 22 0.56 5.83 17.61
N ASP A 23 1.14 6.97 17.24
CA ASP A 23 0.43 8.07 16.60
C ASP A 23 -0.34 7.53 15.38
N ILE A 24 -1.67 7.38 15.56
CA ILE A 24 -2.59 6.78 14.60
C ILE A 24 -2.58 7.60 13.31
N VAL A 25 -2.50 8.92 13.43
CA VAL A 25 -2.46 9.86 12.31
C VAL A 25 -1.16 9.68 11.52
N SER A 26 -0.02 9.61 12.19
CA SER A 26 1.27 9.30 11.55
C SER A 26 1.28 7.94 10.86
N THR A 27 0.64 6.93 11.46
CA THR A 27 0.53 5.59 10.88
C THR A 27 -0.36 5.59 9.65
N LEU A 28 -1.54 6.21 9.72
CA LEU A 28 -2.45 6.40 8.59
C LEU A 28 -1.79 7.16 7.44
N HIS A 29 -1.04 8.23 7.74
CA HIS A 29 -0.26 8.96 6.74
C HIS A 29 0.77 8.05 6.06
N SER A 30 1.57 7.31 6.84
CA SER A 30 2.60 6.40 6.31
C SER A 30 2.00 5.30 5.42
N LEU A 31 0.88 4.71 5.84
CA LEU A 31 0.15 3.69 5.10
C LEU A 31 -0.41 4.24 3.78
N THR A 32 -1.06 5.40 3.86
CA THR A 32 -1.63 6.10 2.71
C THR A 32 -0.56 6.48 1.69
N CYS A 33 0.58 6.99 2.15
CA CYS A 33 1.70 7.29 1.26
C CYS A 33 2.32 6.05 0.62
N LYS A 34 2.40 4.92 1.34
CA LYS A 34 2.81 3.64 0.72
C LYS A 34 1.82 3.18 -0.34
N MET A 35 0.52 3.40 -0.14
CA MET A 35 -0.52 3.03 -1.09
C MET A 35 -0.45 3.88 -2.36
N ARG A 36 -0.23 5.20 -2.23
CA ARG A 36 0.01 6.12 -3.35
C ARG A 36 1.17 5.67 -4.24
N ILE A 37 2.28 5.25 -3.63
CA ILE A 37 3.49 4.78 -4.34
C ILE A 37 3.25 3.49 -5.14
N LEU A 38 2.30 2.64 -4.74
CA LEU A 38 2.00 1.42 -5.50
C LEU A 38 1.48 1.72 -6.90
N ASN A 39 0.92 2.93 -7.10
CA ASN A 39 0.32 3.41 -8.34
C ASN A 39 -0.54 2.32 -8.99
N LEU A 40 -1.56 1.91 -8.23
CA LEU A 40 -2.57 0.96 -8.70
C LEU A 40 -3.52 1.73 -9.61
N ASN A 41 -3.77 1.18 -10.79
CA ASN A 41 -4.72 1.76 -11.74
C ASN A 41 -6.17 1.41 -11.32
N ILE A 42 -6.51 1.69 -10.06
CA ILE A 42 -7.80 1.43 -9.44
C ILE A 42 -8.33 2.76 -8.91
N PHE A 43 -9.40 3.25 -9.52
CA PHE A 43 -9.98 4.54 -9.20
C PHE A 43 -10.31 4.71 -7.71
N HIS A 44 -10.95 3.69 -7.10
CA HIS A 44 -11.32 3.73 -5.68
C HIS A 44 -10.11 3.84 -4.74
N THR A 45 -8.97 3.26 -5.10
CA THR A 45 -7.73 3.40 -4.33
C THR A 45 -7.19 4.82 -4.40
N HIS A 46 -7.23 5.44 -5.58
CA HIS A 46 -6.81 6.82 -5.75
C HIS A 46 -7.69 7.78 -4.93
N LEU A 47 -9.00 7.60 -5.01
CA LEU A 47 -9.95 8.39 -4.23
C LEU A 47 -9.71 8.27 -2.72
N LEU A 48 -9.57 7.04 -2.22
CA LEU A 48 -9.27 6.78 -0.80
C LEU A 48 -7.99 7.49 -0.36
N VAL A 49 -6.91 7.36 -1.13
CA VAL A 49 -5.62 7.98 -0.82
C VAL A 49 -5.77 9.50 -0.72
N THR A 50 -6.44 10.12 -1.68
CA THR A 50 -6.65 11.58 -1.68
C THR A 50 -7.49 12.02 -0.49
N THR A 51 -8.60 11.33 -0.21
CA THR A 51 -9.47 11.67 0.92
C THR A 51 -8.71 11.59 2.24
N VAL A 52 -7.97 10.52 2.48
CA VAL A 52 -7.23 10.35 3.75
C VAL A 52 -6.11 11.38 3.89
N LEU A 53 -5.37 11.69 2.82
CA LEU A 53 -4.35 12.75 2.86
C LEU A 53 -4.95 14.14 3.13
N ASN A 54 -6.12 14.44 2.54
CA ASN A 54 -6.82 15.69 2.79
C ASN A 54 -7.30 15.79 4.24
N SER A 55 -7.82 14.69 4.81
CA SER A 55 -8.24 14.65 6.21
C SER A 55 -7.07 14.79 7.18
N VAL A 56 -5.91 14.23 6.86
CA VAL A 56 -4.69 14.36 7.69
C VAL A 56 -4.05 15.75 7.50
N GLY A 57 -4.22 16.39 6.35
CA GLY A 57 -3.62 17.69 6.03
C GLY A 57 -2.13 17.64 5.67
N CYS A 58 -1.53 16.44 5.59
CA CYS A 58 -0.11 16.27 5.28
C CYS A 58 0.08 15.56 3.92
N PRO A 59 0.76 16.18 2.94
CA PRO A 59 1.07 15.53 1.68
C PRO A 59 2.10 14.40 1.86
N CYS A 60 2.21 13.52 0.87
CA CYS A 60 3.29 12.54 0.83
C CYS A 60 4.55 13.16 0.23
N HIS A 61 5.71 12.94 0.84
CA HIS A 61 6.97 13.20 0.15
C HIS A 61 7.12 12.23 -1.02
N GLU A 62 7.29 12.78 -2.22
CA GLU A 62 7.64 11.99 -3.41
C GLU A 62 9.00 11.34 -3.16
N LYS A 63 9.04 10.01 -3.12
CA LYS A 63 10.32 9.31 -3.23
C LYS A 63 10.81 9.48 -4.67
N PRO A 64 12.09 9.84 -4.90
CA PRO A 64 12.68 9.75 -6.22
C PRO A 64 12.45 8.34 -6.75
N THR A 65 11.71 8.23 -7.84
CA THR A 65 11.55 6.97 -8.57
C THR A 65 12.95 6.54 -8.98
N LYS A 66 13.59 5.63 -8.22
CA LYS A 66 14.92 5.12 -8.56
C LYS A 66 14.91 4.73 -10.03
N GLU A 67 15.71 5.45 -10.83
CA GLU A 67 15.90 5.14 -12.24
C GLU A 67 16.21 3.64 -12.39
N PRO A 68 15.61 2.96 -13.38
CA PRO A 68 15.95 1.59 -13.63
C PRO A 68 17.42 1.55 -14.05
N SER A 69 18.31 1.11 -13.15
CA SER A 69 19.72 0.90 -13.44
C SER A 69 19.85 0.11 -14.74
N MET A 70 20.34 0.76 -15.80
CA MET A 70 20.57 0.16 -17.12
C MET A 70 21.72 -0.84 -17.05
N GLY A 71 21.48 -1.99 -16.43
CA GLY A 71 22.39 -3.13 -16.51
C GLY A 71 22.13 -3.89 -17.80
N LEU A 72 22.99 -3.71 -18.81
CA LEU A 72 23.04 -4.53 -20.03
C LEU A 72 22.97 -6.02 -19.67
N ARG A 73 21.89 -6.72 -20.04
CA ARG A 73 21.96 -8.20 -20.17
C ARG A 73 20.98 -8.77 -21.20
N ARG A 74 21.60 -9.07 -22.34
CA ARG A 74 21.36 -10.13 -23.35
C ARG A 74 19.93 -10.63 -23.62
N ARG A 75 19.59 -10.51 -24.90
CA ARG A 75 18.50 -11.14 -25.67
C ARG A 75 18.31 -12.63 -25.30
N LYS A 76 17.20 -12.97 -24.62
CA LYS A 76 16.47 -14.27 -24.62
C LYS A 76 15.33 -14.26 -23.59
N ALA A 77 14.20 -13.56 -23.81
CA ALA A 77 13.11 -13.59 -22.80
C ALA A 77 11.70 -13.09 -23.22
N ALA A 78 11.27 -13.14 -24.49
CA ALA A 78 9.94 -12.62 -24.85
C ALA A 78 8.77 -13.34 -24.12
N ARG A 79 8.89 -14.65 -23.84
CA ARG A 79 7.85 -15.45 -23.14
C ARG A 79 7.91 -15.37 -21.60
N LYS A 80 9.09 -15.13 -21.00
CA LYS A 80 9.26 -14.98 -19.53
C LYS A 80 8.74 -13.63 -19.00
N ARG A 81 8.59 -12.61 -19.85
CA ARG A 81 8.15 -11.26 -19.44
C ARG A 81 6.70 -11.20 -18.96
N ARG A 82 5.75 -11.87 -19.64
CA ARG A 82 4.32 -11.82 -19.28
C ARG A 82 4.01 -12.42 -17.90
N ASN A 83 4.58 -13.57 -17.57
CA ASN A 83 4.34 -14.20 -16.25
C ASN A 83 4.95 -13.38 -15.11
N ASN A 84 6.09 -12.72 -15.36
CA ASN A 84 6.74 -11.86 -14.37
C ASN A 84 5.97 -10.54 -14.16
N GLN A 85 5.27 -10.03 -15.18
CA GLN A 85 4.42 -8.85 -15.08
C GLN A 85 3.15 -9.15 -14.27
N LYS A 86 2.44 -10.24 -14.59
CA LYS A 86 1.27 -10.69 -13.82
C LYS A 86 1.62 -10.92 -12.34
N LYS A 87 2.79 -11.53 -12.06
CA LYS A 87 3.29 -11.70 -10.69
C LYS A 87 3.58 -10.36 -9.98
N LYS A 88 4.04 -9.34 -10.69
CA LYS A 88 4.25 -7.99 -10.12
C LYS A 88 2.93 -7.30 -9.80
N GLU A 89 1.92 -7.41 -10.67
CA GLU A 89 0.59 -6.85 -10.44
C GLU A 89 -0.09 -7.50 -9.23
N ILE A 90 -0.08 -8.83 -9.15
CA ILE A 90 -0.61 -9.56 -7.99
C ILE A 90 0.10 -9.12 -6.69
N LYS A 91 1.43 -8.96 -6.71
CA LYS A 91 2.17 -8.45 -5.55
C LYS A 91 1.73 -7.04 -5.13
N LYS A 92 1.47 -6.15 -6.10
CA LYS A 92 0.97 -4.80 -5.81
C LYS A 92 -0.42 -4.86 -5.17
N LEU A 93 -1.32 -5.69 -5.70
CA LEU A 93 -2.66 -5.89 -5.15
C LEU A 93 -2.61 -6.43 -3.72
N CYS A 94 -1.83 -7.47 -3.46
CA CYS A 94 -1.67 -8.03 -2.12
C CYS A 94 -1.10 -7.02 -1.12
N LYS A 95 -0.16 -6.18 -1.56
CA LYS A 95 0.38 -5.11 -0.72
C LYS A 95 -0.66 -4.02 -0.45
N ALA A 96 -1.54 -3.73 -1.40
CA ALA A 96 -2.65 -2.81 -1.24
C ALA A 96 -3.66 -3.33 -0.21
N GLU A 97 -4.03 -4.60 -0.33
CA GLU A 97 -4.94 -5.28 0.58
C GLU A 97 -4.41 -5.25 2.02
N ALA A 98 -3.14 -5.58 2.21
CA ALA A 98 -2.52 -5.52 3.53
C ALA A 98 -2.43 -4.09 4.10
N ILE A 99 -2.29 -3.06 3.24
CA ILE A 99 -2.37 -1.66 3.67
C ILE A 99 -3.81 -1.32 4.09
N LEU A 100 -4.82 -1.73 3.31
CA LEU A 100 -6.22 -1.51 3.65
C LEU A 100 -6.58 -2.14 4.98
N SER A 101 -6.20 -3.40 5.22
CA SER A 101 -6.42 -4.07 6.52
C SER A 101 -5.77 -3.30 7.67
N ALA A 102 -4.55 -2.79 7.49
CA ALA A 102 -3.90 -1.98 8.52
C ALA A 102 -4.62 -0.63 8.75
N MET A 103 -5.09 0.03 7.69
CA MET A 103 -5.87 1.26 7.80
C MET A 103 -7.22 1.01 8.51
N THR A 104 -7.91 -0.08 8.17
CA THR A 104 -9.16 -0.48 8.84
C THR A 104 -8.94 -0.68 10.34
N ASN A 105 -7.87 -1.36 10.74
CA ASN A 105 -7.55 -1.54 12.16
C ASN A 105 -7.28 -0.19 12.85
N CYS A 106 -6.56 0.72 12.18
CA CYS A 106 -6.34 2.08 12.70
C CYS A 106 -7.66 2.85 12.91
N TYR A 107 -8.60 2.77 11.97
CA TYR A 107 -9.91 3.42 12.11
C TYR A 107 -10.79 2.78 13.18
N GLN A 108 -10.76 1.45 13.32
CA GLN A 108 -11.47 0.75 14.39
C GLN A 108 -10.96 1.21 15.77
N MET A 109 -9.64 1.29 15.95
CA MET A 109 -9.05 1.79 17.19
C MET A 109 -9.41 3.25 17.46
N LEU A 110 -9.37 4.10 16.43
CA LEU A 110 -9.76 5.50 16.56
C LEU A 110 -11.22 5.64 17.02
N ASN A 111 -12.11 4.81 16.49
CA ASN A 111 -13.51 4.77 16.91
C ASN A 111 -13.67 4.27 18.36
N THR A 112 -12.87 3.29 18.80
CA THR A 112 -12.89 2.83 20.20
C THR A 112 -12.47 3.94 21.16
N ILE A 113 -11.37 4.64 20.86
CA ILE A 113 -10.90 5.77 21.68
C ILE A 113 -11.96 6.86 21.77
N LEU A 114 -12.59 7.20 20.63
CA LEU A 114 -13.67 8.20 20.59
C LEU A 114 -14.94 7.77 21.34
N ALA A 115 -15.22 6.47 21.42
CA ALA A 115 -16.39 5.95 22.14
C ALA A 115 -16.20 5.90 23.67
N ASP A 116 -14.94 5.87 24.13
CA ASP A 116 -14.58 5.91 25.56
C ASP A 116 -14.44 7.34 26.12
N THR A 117 -14.70 8.37 25.30
CA THR A 117 -14.67 9.80 25.69
C THR A 117 -16.08 10.36 25.83
#